data_AF-A0A6A6YQ60-F1
#
_entry.id   AF-A0A6A6YQ60-F1
#
_cell.length_a   1.000
_cell.length_b   1.000
_cell.length_c   1.000
_cell.angle_alpha   90.00
_cell.angle_beta   90.00
_cell.angle_gamma   90.00
#
_symmetry.space_group_name_H-M   'P 1'
#
loop_
_entity.id
_entity.type
_entity.pdbx_description
1 polymer ?
#
loop_
_entity_poly.entity_id
_entity_poly.type
_entity_poly.pdbx_seq_one_letter_code
_entity_poly.pdbx_strand_id
1 'polypeptide(L)'
;SSRLGDLFFEEAERLLDQELGDYSVTTVQALGIMSSREASCGRDLAKCYHAGQSTRLAHEMGLNLVGDEGDKDDILVRTTTFWGAFALNQ
;
A
#
# COMPACT_ATOMS: atom_id res chain seq x y z
N SER A 1 -20.96 3.79 11.91
CA SER A 1 -19.97 2.69 11.97
C SER A 1 -18.53 3.20 12.15
N SER A 2 -18.29 4.29 12.90
CA SER A 2 -16.95 4.94 12.92
C SER A 2 -15.92 4.23 13.81
N ARG A 3 -16.31 3.74 15.00
CA ARG A 3 -15.35 3.38 16.05
C ARG A 3 -14.44 2.18 15.77
N LEU A 4 -14.93 1.14 15.11
CA LEU A 4 -14.12 -0.05 14.81
C LEU A 4 -13.14 0.20 13.66
N GLY A 5 -13.57 0.95 12.64
CA GLY A 5 -12.69 1.33 11.52
C GLY A 5 -11.53 2.22 11.97
N ASP A 6 -11.77 3.08 12.96
CA ASP A 6 -10.73 3.90 13.57
C ASP A 6 -9.71 3.05 14.35
N LEU A 7 -10.18 2.08 15.15
CA LEU A 7 -9.31 1.16 15.89
C LEU A 7 -8.45 0.29 14.97
N PHE A 8 -9.03 -0.26 13.90
CA PHE A 8 -8.25 -1.05 12.94
C PHE A 8 -7.23 -0.21 12.19
N PHE A 9 -7.55 1.06 11.92
CA PHE A 9 -6.62 1.95 11.26
C PHE A 9 -5.46 2.34 12.16
N GLU A 10 -5.74 2.68 13.42
CA GLU A 10 -4.71 2.98 14.42
C GLU A 10 -3.76 1.79 14.63
N GLU A 11 -4.31 0.57 14.67
CA GLU A 11 -3.49 -0.65 14.76
C GLU A 11 -2.66 -0.88 13.48
N ALA A 12 -3.22 -0.58 12.30
CA ALA A 12 -2.47 -0.66 11.05
C ALA A 12 -1.30 0.35 11.00
N GLU A 13 -1.50 1.58 11.48
CA GLU A 13 -0.43 2.58 11.63
C GLU A 13 0.66 2.09 12.59
N ARG A 14 0.26 1.56 13.75
CA ARG A 14 1.19 1.01 14.74
C ARG A 14 2.02 -0.15 14.20
N LEU A 15 1.42 -1.03 13.40
CA LEU A 15 2.12 -2.16 12.76
C LEU A 15 3.08 -1.68 11.67
N LEU A 16 2.66 -0.71 10.84
CA LEU A 16 3.49 -0.11 9.80
C LEU A 16 4.74 0.56 10.40
N ASP A 17 4.58 1.29 11.51
CA ASP A 17 5.69 1.95 12.22
C ASP A 17 6.70 0.95 12.82
N GLN A 18 6.29 -0.30 13.05
CA GLN A 18 7.13 -1.37 13.58
C GLN A 18 7.87 -2.16 12.49
N GLU A 19 7.49 -2.01 11.23
CA GLU A 19 8.08 -2.74 10.13
C GLU A 19 9.43 -2.11 9.74
N LEU A 20 10.52 -2.79 10.11
CA LEU A 20 11.90 -2.31 9.96
C LEU A 20 12.53 -2.78 8.64
N GLY A 21 12.05 -2.24 7.52
CA GLY A 21 12.69 -2.37 6.21
C GLY A 21 12.51 -3.70 5.48
N ASP A 22 11.95 -4.73 6.14
CA ASP A 22 11.56 -5.99 5.49
C ASP A 22 10.10 -5.92 5.02
N TYR A 23 9.86 -5.03 4.07
CA TYR A 23 8.53 -4.72 3.59
C TYR A 23 8.00 -5.79 2.63
N SER A 24 6.73 -6.16 2.81
CA SER A 24 6.05 -7.13 1.97
C SER A 24 5.13 -6.48 0.91
N VAL A 25 4.72 -7.26 -0.10
CA VAL A 25 3.68 -6.82 -1.06
C VAL A 25 2.39 -6.47 -0.31
N THR A 26 2.09 -7.19 0.78
CA THR A 26 0.96 -6.89 1.66
C THR A 26 1.08 -5.51 2.31
N THR A 27 2.28 -5.06 2.65
CA THR A 27 2.52 -3.70 3.16
C THR A 27 2.15 -2.64 2.12
N VAL A 28 2.58 -2.83 0.87
CA VAL A 28 2.22 -1.94 -0.25
C VAL A 28 0.70 -1.86 -0.43
N GLN A 29 0.03 -3.02 -0.38
CA GLN A 29 -1.44 -3.10 -0.47
C GLN A 29 -2.14 -2.45 0.72
N ALA A 30 -1.65 -2.67 1.94
CA ALA A 30 -2.20 -2.09 3.16
C ALA A 30 -2.12 -0.55 3.12
N LEU A 31 -0.98 0.01 2.70
CA LEU A 31 -0.84 1.46 2.47
C LEU A 31 -1.88 2.00 1.48
N GLY A 32 -2.19 1.23 0.43
CA GLY A 32 -3.23 1.61 -0.53
C GLY A 32 -4.65 1.64 0.08
N ILE A 33 -4.98 0.65 0.91
CA ILE A 33 -6.26 0.59 1.64
C ILE A 33 -6.35 1.74 2.66
N MET A 34 -5.26 2.02 3.38
CA MET A 34 -5.17 3.12 4.34
C MET A 34 -5.40 4.47 3.64
N SER A 35 -4.80 4.68 2.47
CA SER A 35 -5.06 5.87 1.64
C SER A 35 -6.54 6.00 1.26
N SER A 36 -7.17 4.93 0.79
CA SER A 36 -8.60 4.94 0.41
C SER A 36 -9.52 5.28 1.59
N ARG A 37 -9.20 4.78 2.79
CA ARG A 37 -9.92 5.13 4.02
C ARG A 37 -9.77 6.62 4.35
N GLU A 38 -8.55 7.16 4.32
CA GLU A 38 -8.32 8.58 4.59
C GLU A 38 -9.05 9.50 3.62
N ALA A 39 -9.07 9.15 2.33
CA ALA A 39 -9.88 9.83 1.32
C ALA A 39 -11.38 9.82 1.68
N SER A 40 -11.90 8.66 2.08
CA SER A 40 -13.31 8.51 2.48
C SER A 40 -13.68 9.32 3.73
N CYS A 41 -12.69 9.65 4.57
CA CYS A 41 -12.85 10.52 5.72
C CYS A 41 -12.55 12.01 5.45
N GLY A 42 -12.22 12.39 4.22
CA GLY A 42 -11.89 13.77 3.84
C GLY A 42 -10.53 14.26 4.36
N ARG A 43 -9.61 13.35 4.70
CA ARG A 43 -8.27 13.67 5.22
C ARG A 43 -7.23 13.60 4.10
N ASP A 44 -7.22 14.62 3.25
CA ASP A 44 -6.43 14.63 2.00
C ASP A 44 -4.91 14.52 2.22
N LEU A 45 -4.36 15.18 3.25
CA LEU A 45 -2.92 15.10 3.54
C LEU A 45 -2.50 13.68 3.92
N ALA A 46 -3.29 13.01 4.77
CA ALA A 46 -3.03 11.64 5.19
C ALA A 46 -3.24 10.64 4.05
N LYS A 47 -4.25 10.85 3.18
CA LYS A 47 -4.40 10.10 1.93
C LYS A 47 -3.12 10.17 1.09
N CYS A 48 -2.65 11.37 0.80
CA CYS A 48 -1.46 11.58 -0.04
C CYS A 48 -0.21 10.95 0.58
N TYR A 49 -0.06 11.02 1.91
CA TYR A 49 1.03 10.37 2.62
C TYR A 49 1.05 8.85 2.37
N HIS A 50 -0.05 8.15 2.64
CA HIS A 50 -0.14 6.70 2.45
C HIS A 50 0.00 6.28 0.98
N ALA A 51 -0.59 7.04 0.04
CA ALA A 51 -0.45 6.80 -1.40
C ALA A 51 1.00 6.94 -1.88
N GLY A 52 1.70 7.99 -1.45
CA GLY A 52 3.10 8.23 -1.79
C GLY A 52 4.02 7.14 -1.23
N GLN A 53 3.79 6.71 0.01
CA GLN A 53 4.51 5.59 0.61
C GLN A 53 4.28 4.28 -0.15
N SER A 54 3.03 3.97 -0.51
CA SER A 54 2.68 2.77 -1.30
C SER A 54 3.43 2.76 -2.64
N THR A 55 3.42 3.89 -3.36
CA THR A 55 4.10 4.01 -4.67
C THR A 55 5.61 3.88 -4.54
N ARG A 56 6.22 4.56 -3.56
CA ARG A 56 7.67 4.50 -3.34
C ARG A 56 8.11 3.08 -3.02
N LEU A 57 7.40 2.41 -2.11
CA LEU A 57 7.76 1.07 -1.68
C LEU A 57 7.58 0.05 -2.81
N ALA A 58 6.50 0.15 -3.59
CA ALA A 58 6.29 -0.69 -4.77
C ALA A 58 7.45 -0.59 -5.78
N HIS A 59 8.03 0.61 -5.92
CA HIS A 59 9.19 0.85 -6.77
C HIS A 59 10.49 0.31 -6.15
N GLU A 60 10.75 0.58 -4.87
CA GLU A 60 11.95 0.11 -4.14
C GLU A 60 12.02 -1.43 -4.09
N MET A 61 10.88 -2.10 -4.00
CA MET A 61 10.77 -3.57 -4.05
C MET A 61 10.88 -4.14 -5.48
N GLY A 62 11.05 -3.30 -6.50
CA GLY A 62 11.14 -3.73 -7.89
C GLY A 62 9.91 -4.48 -8.38
N LEU A 63 8.70 -4.16 -7.89
CA LEU A 63 7.46 -4.81 -8.34
C LEU A 63 7.17 -4.54 -9.82
N ASN A 64 7.79 -3.52 -10.40
CA ASN A 64 7.77 -3.18 -11.82
C ASN A 64 8.76 -3.99 -12.68
N LEU A 65 9.70 -4.72 -12.07
CA LEU A 65 10.76 -5.45 -12.76
C LEU A 65 10.41 -6.94 -12.87
N VAL A 66 9.24 -7.23 -13.41
CA VAL A 66 8.80 -8.61 -13.59
C VAL A 66 9.40 -9.18 -14.86
N GLY A 67 10.34 -10.13 -14.71
CA GLY A 67 10.84 -10.94 -15.83
C GLY A 67 9.81 -11.99 -16.25
N ASP A 68 10.00 -12.58 -17.43
CA ASP A 68 9.12 -13.65 -17.96
C ASP A 68 9.37 -15.01 -17.27
N GLU A 69 10.26 -15.04 -16.28
CA GLU A 69 10.60 -16.21 -15.48
C GLU A 69 9.99 -16.08 -14.08
N GLY A 70 8.97 -16.89 -13.78
CA GLY A 70 8.29 -16.89 -12.50
C GLY A 70 6.92 -17.55 -12.57
N ASP A 71 6.30 -17.75 -11.40
CA ASP A 71 4.91 -18.17 -11.33
C ASP A 71 3.99 -17.05 -11.83
N LYS A 72 3.03 -17.37 -12.71
CA LYS A 72 2.15 -16.39 -13.34
C LYS A 72 1.30 -15.64 -12.33
N ASP A 73 0.93 -16.30 -11.25
CA ASP A 73 0.10 -15.70 -10.19
C ASP A 73 0.93 -14.69 -9.37
N ASP A 74 2.20 -14.98 -9.08
CA ASP A 74 3.10 -14.03 -8.43
C ASP A 74 3.37 -12.79 -9.31
N ILE A 75 3.63 -13.02 -10.60
CA ILE A 75 3.80 -11.97 -11.61
C ILE A 75 2.57 -11.04 -11.63
N LEU A 76 1.37 -11.63 -11.64
CA LEU A 76 0.12 -10.89 -11.63
C LEU A 76 -0.03 -10.06 -10.35
N VAL A 77 0.17 -10.66 -9.19
CA VAL A 77 0.05 -9.98 -7.89
C VAL A 77 1.00 -8.77 -7.81
N ARG A 78 2.26 -8.94 -8.21
CA ARG A 78 3.27 -7.86 -8.18
C ARG A 78 2.91 -6.74 -9.16
N THR A 79 2.54 -7.10 -10.38
CA THR A 79 2.15 -6.14 -11.43
C THR A 79 0.89 -5.35 -11.04
N THR A 80 -0.16 -6.04 -10.58
CA THR A 80 -1.40 -5.40 -10.11
C THR A 80 -1.14 -4.50 -8.90
N THR A 81 -0.30 -4.93 -7.97
CA THR A 81 0.05 -4.12 -6.80
C THR A 81 0.81 -2.85 -7.19
N PHE A 82 1.77 -2.95 -8.11
CA PHE A 82 2.53 -1.78 -8.60
C PHE A 82 1.63 -0.75 -9.28
N TRP A 83 0.81 -1.16 -10.24
CA TRP A 83 -0.06 -0.23 -10.96
C TRP A 83 -1.19 0.30 -10.08
N GLY A 84 -1.68 -0.50 -9.13
CA GLY A 84 -2.63 -0.06 -8.12
C GLY A 84 -2.04 1.03 -7.22
N ALA A 85 -0.81 0.86 -6.74
CA ALA A 85 -0.11 1.86 -5.95
C ALA A 85 0.09 3.18 -6.75
N PHE A 86 0.51 3.07 -8.01
CA PHE A 86 0.75 4.25 -8.86
C PHE A 86 -0.55 5.02 -9.19
N ALA A 87 -1.67 4.32 -9.39
CA ALA A 87 -2.96 4.94 -9.64
C ALA A 87 -3.50 5.74 -8.43
N LEU A 88 -3.07 5.42 -7.20
CA LEU A 88 -3.45 6.15 -5.99
C LEU A 88 -2.71 7.49 -5.83
N ASN A 89 -1.58 7.65 -6.52
CA ASN A 89 -0.68 8.80 -6.38
C ASN A 89 -0.81 9.82 -7.54
N GLN A 90 -1.89 9.77 -8.32
CA GLN A 90 -2.20 10.74 -9.39
C GLN A 90 -3.22 11.80 -8.94
#